data_AF-U3AMH8-F1
#
_entry.id   AF-U3AMH8-F1
#
_cell.length_a   1.000
_cell.length_b   1.000
_cell.length_c   1.000
_cell.angle_alpha   90.00
_cell.angle_beta   90.00
_cell.angle_gamma   90.00
#
_symmetry.space_group_name_H-M   'P 1'
#
loop_
_entity.id
_entity.type
_entity.pdbx_description
1 polymer ?
#
loop_
_entity_poly.entity_id
_entity_poly.type
_entity_poly.pdbx_seq_one_letter_code
_entity_poly.pdbx_strand_id
1 'polypeptide(L)'
;MKLERLLAKFNVKGMNYDPSSGGKGLISHEEQLAIVGAVWKESPIGFLVLFVECLQDKTALHKLYQATLLEAKALMDKWRGPYAENALHALVSTAIAEATQQSGQICPECNGSGKYIAKNRARRTCPCCDGGRISWTQETRFAFFCQTLPVTFSRFKRYEPIVGKLVKYLVDKRNAATLVLQGRWKQEEAVAKEL
;
A
#
# COMPACT_ATOMS: atom_id res chain seq x y z
N MET A 1 -4.51 -13.33 0.47
CA MET A 1 -5.66 -14.22 0.76
C MET A 1 -6.18 -14.16 2.21
N LYS A 2 -5.45 -14.52 3.28
CA LYS A 2 -5.98 -14.42 4.67
C LYS A 2 -6.07 -12.97 5.20
N LEU A 3 -5.03 -12.16 4.99
CA LEU A 3 -4.96 -10.77 5.46
C LEU A 3 -5.97 -9.85 4.75
N GLU A 4 -6.04 -9.90 3.42
CA GLU A 4 -6.99 -9.10 2.62
C GLU A 4 -8.45 -9.38 3.02
N ARG A 5 -8.82 -10.65 3.21
CA ARG A 5 -10.18 -11.03 3.63
C ARG A 5 -10.50 -10.50 5.03
N LEU A 6 -9.53 -10.47 5.93
CA LEU A 6 -9.67 -9.97 7.28
C LEU A 6 -9.81 -8.44 7.32
N LEU A 7 -8.98 -7.74 6.55
CA LEU A 7 -9.05 -6.28 6.41
C LEU A 7 -10.36 -5.86 5.71
N ALA A 8 -10.79 -6.59 4.67
CA ALA A 8 -12.02 -6.30 3.94
C ALA A 8 -13.23 -6.28 4.87
N LYS A 9 -13.31 -7.27 5.77
CA LYS A 9 -14.39 -7.34 6.77
C LYS A 9 -14.39 -6.16 7.74
N PHE A 10 -13.21 -5.66 8.13
CA PHE A 10 -13.12 -4.48 9.00
C PHE A 10 -13.61 -3.20 8.32
N ASN A 11 -13.37 -3.07 7.02
CA ASN A 11 -13.82 -1.91 6.24
C ASN A 11 -15.33 -1.95 5.92
N VAL A 12 -15.98 -3.11 6.03
CA VAL A 12 -17.43 -3.29 5.75
C VAL A 12 -18.31 -2.85 6.93
N LYS A 13 -17.79 -2.11 7.92
CA LYS A 13 -18.58 -1.49 9.02
C LYS A 13 -19.63 -0.45 8.59
N GLY A 14 -20.07 -0.45 7.32
CA GLY A 14 -21.18 0.35 6.80
C GLY A 14 -22.25 -0.42 6.01
N MET A 15 -22.15 -1.74 5.81
CA MET A 15 -23.23 -2.51 5.15
C MET A 15 -23.52 -3.81 5.90
N ASN A 16 -24.72 -3.89 6.46
CA ASN A 16 -25.29 -5.10 7.07
C ASN A 16 -25.23 -6.23 6.05
N TYR A 17 -24.49 -7.29 6.37
CA TYR A 17 -24.67 -8.59 5.74
C TYR A 17 -25.04 -9.57 6.84
N ASP A 18 -26.18 -10.26 6.63
CA ASP A 18 -26.57 -11.38 7.46
C ASP A 18 -25.49 -12.47 7.43
N PRO A 19 -25.27 -13.16 8.56
CA PRO A 19 -24.21 -14.15 8.70
C PRO A 19 -24.44 -15.31 7.72
N SER A 20 -23.57 -15.41 6.72
CA SER A 20 -23.52 -16.59 5.85
C SER A 20 -22.92 -17.75 6.65
N SER A 21 -23.79 -18.64 7.08
CA SER A 21 -23.48 -19.93 7.69
C SER A 21 -22.61 -20.79 6.75
N GLY A 22 -21.44 -21.25 7.22
CA GLY A 22 -20.73 -22.33 6.54
C GLY A 22 -19.21 -22.31 6.66
N GLY A 23 -18.69 -22.58 7.85
CA GLY A 23 -17.28 -22.96 8.02
C GLY A 23 -16.88 -22.98 9.48
N LYS A 24 -16.43 -24.14 9.98
CA LYS A 24 -15.74 -24.26 11.27
C LYS A 24 -14.40 -23.52 11.20
N GLY A 25 -14.44 -22.19 11.29
CA GLY A 25 -13.29 -21.39 11.68
C GLY A 25 -13.23 -21.40 13.20
N LEU A 26 -12.07 -21.74 13.76
CA LEU A 26 -11.81 -21.75 15.21
C LEU A 26 -12.02 -20.37 15.88
N ILE A 27 -12.15 -19.30 15.10
CA ILE A 27 -12.32 -17.91 15.57
C ILE A 27 -13.54 -17.31 14.86
N SER A 28 -14.47 -16.76 15.64
CA SER A 28 -15.72 -16.16 15.15
C SER A 28 -15.47 -14.87 14.38
N HIS A 29 -16.45 -14.43 13.58
CA HIS A 29 -16.30 -13.23 12.75
C HIS A 29 -16.09 -11.96 13.58
N GLU A 30 -16.76 -11.86 14.72
CA GLU A 30 -16.67 -10.71 15.63
C GLU A 30 -15.30 -10.64 16.30
N GLU A 31 -14.72 -11.78 16.67
CA GLU A 31 -13.36 -11.87 17.20
C GLU A 31 -12.31 -11.39 16.18
N GLN A 32 -12.47 -11.73 14.89
CA GLN A 32 -11.55 -11.26 13.83
C GLN A 32 -11.57 -9.72 13.71
N LEU A 33 -12.75 -9.10 13.86
CA LEU A 33 -12.91 -7.65 13.82
C LEU A 33 -12.39 -6.97 15.09
N ALA A 34 -12.60 -7.60 16.25
CA ALA A 34 -12.07 -7.14 17.53
C ALA A 34 -10.54 -7.15 17.53
N ILE A 35 -9.90 -8.18 16.95
CA ILE A 35 -8.45 -8.26 16.77
C ILE A 35 -7.95 -7.03 16.03
N VAL A 36 -8.46 -6.74 14.83
CA VAL A 36 -8.04 -5.56 14.02
C VAL A 36 -8.26 -4.26 14.78
N GLY A 37 -9.40 -4.12 15.46
CA GLY A 37 -9.71 -2.93 16.26
C GLY A 37 -8.76 -2.73 17.44
N ALA A 38 -8.38 -3.81 18.13
CA ALA A 38 -7.46 -3.78 19.26
C ALA A 38 -6.05 -3.39 18.81
N VAL A 39 -5.57 -3.97 17.71
CA VAL A 39 -4.18 -3.78 17.26
C VAL A 39 -3.97 -2.52 16.41
N TRP A 40 -5.05 -1.85 15.97
CA TRP A 40 -4.98 -0.62 15.18
C TRP A 40 -4.06 0.44 15.78
N LYS A 41 -4.15 0.63 17.10
CA LYS A 41 -3.41 1.67 17.84
C LYS A 41 -1.90 1.47 17.81
N GLU A 42 -1.42 0.25 17.55
CA GLU A 42 0.00 -0.07 17.56
C GLU A 42 0.74 0.43 16.30
N SER A 43 0.06 0.47 15.14
CA SER A 43 0.62 1.04 13.91
C SER A 43 -0.45 1.67 13.01
N PRO A 44 -1.07 2.80 13.39
CA PRO A 44 -2.18 3.39 12.64
C PRO A 44 -1.85 3.66 11.17
N ILE A 45 -0.65 4.20 10.89
CA ILE A 45 -0.18 4.44 9.52
C ILE A 45 0.02 3.13 8.76
N GLY A 46 0.56 2.10 9.42
CA GLY A 46 0.75 0.80 8.81
C GLY A 46 -0.55 0.15 8.36
N PHE A 47 -1.60 0.27 9.18
CA PHE A 47 -2.93 -0.19 8.79
C PHE A 47 -3.54 0.63 7.64
N LEU A 48 -3.32 1.94 7.60
CA LEU A 48 -3.73 2.76 6.47
C LEU A 48 -3.06 2.28 5.17
N VAL A 49 -1.75 1.96 5.20
CA VAL A 49 -1.05 1.36 4.04
C VAL A 49 -1.71 0.03 3.66
N LEU A 50 -1.98 -0.85 4.61
CA LEU A 50 -2.62 -2.15 4.36
C LEU A 50 -4.03 -2.01 3.76
N PHE A 51 -4.85 -1.04 4.22
CA PHE A 51 -6.17 -0.80 3.64
C PHE A 51 -6.10 -0.28 2.21
N VAL A 52 -5.12 0.58 1.89
CA VAL A 52 -4.91 1.04 0.52
C VAL A 52 -4.41 -0.11 -0.37
N GLU A 53 -3.40 -0.86 0.10
CA GLU A 53 -2.80 -2.00 -0.60
C GLU A 53 -3.85 -3.10 -0.89
N CYS A 54 -4.62 -3.51 0.11
CA CYS A 54 -5.49 -4.68 0.02
C CYS A 54 -6.92 -4.36 -0.44
N LEU A 55 -7.44 -3.17 -0.11
CA LEU A 55 -8.87 -2.84 -0.28
C LEU A 55 -9.13 -1.66 -1.20
N GLN A 56 -8.08 -0.97 -1.66
CA GLN A 56 -8.20 0.25 -2.46
C GLN A 56 -9.08 1.32 -1.79
N ASP A 57 -9.00 1.40 -0.46
CA ASP A 57 -9.84 2.30 0.35
C ASP A 57 -9.44 3.77 0.14
N LYS A 58 -10.37 4.56 -0.40
CA LYS A 58 -10.18 5.99 -0.69
C LYS A 58 -10.09 6.85 0.56
N THR A 59 -10.83 6.52 1.62
CA THR A 59 -10.80 7.27 2.88
C THR A 59 -9.50 6.99 3.63
N ALA A 60 -9.05 5.73 3.65
CA ALA A 60 -7.75 5.36 4.18
C ALA A 60 -6.62 6.04 3.39
N LEU A 61 -6.72 6.08 2.06
CA LEU A 61 -5.76 6.78 1.21
C LEU A 61 -5.67 8.27 1.56
N HIS A 62 -6.80 8.95 1.77
CA HIS A 62 -6.80 10.37 2.14
C HIS A 62 -6.11 10.62 3.49
N LYS A 63 -6.39 9.80 4.50
CA LYS A 63 -5.73 9.89 5.82
C LYS A 63 -4.24 9.56 5.73
N LEU A 64 -3.88 8.55 4.95
CA LEU A 64 -2.49 8.17 4.70
C LEU A 64 -1.73 9.32 4.02
N TYR A 65 -2.37 9.97 3.06
CA TYR A 65 -1.82 11.11 2.35
C TYR A 65 -1.51 12.26 3.31
N GLN A 66 -2.46 12.65 4.16
CA GLN A 66 -2.26 13.71 5.15
C GLN A 66 -1.13 13.38 6.14
N ALA A 67 -1.09 12.15 6.66
CA ALA A 67 -0.04 11.73 7.58
C ALA A 67 1.35 11.74 6.91
N THR A 68 1.43 11.24 5.68
CA THR A 68 2.68 11.20 4.91
C THR A 68 3.13 12.60 4.50
N LEU A 69 2.19 13.53 4.26
CA LEU A 69 2.50 14.93 3.97
C LEU A 69 3.18 15.63 5.15
N LEU A 70 2.76 15.34 6.39
CA LEU A 70 3.42 15.86 7.59
C LEU A 70 4.86 15.35 7.70
N GLU A 71 5.07 14.05 7.48
CA GLU A 71 6.41 13.45 7.46
C GLU A 71 7.29 14.03 6.35
N ALA A 72 6.73 14.21 5.15
CA ALA A 72 7.43 14.83 4.03
C ALA A 72 7.85 16.27 4.35
N LYS A 73 6.99 17.07 4.98
CA LYS A 73 7.33 18.42 5.45
C LYS A 73 8.48 18.39 6.45
N ALA A 74 8.45 17.48 7.42
CA ALA A 74 9.52 17.34 8.40
C ALA A 74 10.87 16.94 7.76
N LEU A 75 10.86 16.05 6.77
CA LEU A 75 12.06 15.67 6.03
C LEU A 75 12.60 16.81 5.14
N MET A 76 11.69 17.60 4.57
CA MET A 76 12.01 18.73 3.70
C MET A 76 12.42 19.99 4.46
N ASP A 77 12.26 20.05 5.78
CA ASP A 77 12.69 21.18 6.61
C ASP A 77 14.21 21.46 6.48
N LYS A 78 15.00 20.40 6.28
CA LYS A 78 16.46 20.50 6.06
C LYS A 78 16.85 20.81 4.61
N TRP A 79 15.87 21.01 3.72
CA TRP A 79 16.13 21.21 2.30
C TRP A 79 16.78 22.57 2.02
N ARG A 80 17.84 22.57 1.22
CA ARG A 80 18.51 23.80 0.78
C ARG A 80 18.06 24.21 -0.63
N GLY A 81 17.49 25.40 -0.73
CA GLY A 81 17.04 26.03 -1.97
C GLY A 81 15.53 25.93 -2.21
N PRO A 82 15.02 26.51 -3.30
CA PRO A 82 13.58 26.56 -3.54
C PRO A 82 13.03 25.18 -3.92
N TYR A 83 11.77 24.91 -3.55
CA TYR A 83 10.95 23.82 -4.09
C TYR A 83 9.49 24.31 -4.19
N ALA A 84 8.76 23.80 -5.18
CA ALA A 84 7.33 24.11 -5.32
C ALA A 84 6.51 23.28 -4.33
N GLU A 85 5.35 23.76 -3.90
CA GLU A 85 4.44 23.00 -3.02
C GLU A 85 4.07 21.63 -3.62
N ASN A 86 3.87 21.58 -4.94
CA ASN A 86 3.65 20.35 -5.70
C ASN A 86 4.77 19.31 -5.55
N ALA A 87 5.98 19.71 -5.13
CA ALA A 87 7.05 18.77 -4.82
C ALA A 87 6.69 17.91 -3.60
N LEU A 88 6.07 18.48 -2.56
CA LEU A 88 5.59 17.70 -1.42
C LEU A 88 4.51 16.72 -1.85
N HIS A 89 3.57 17.18 -2.68
CA HIS A 89 2.51 16.34 -3.21
C HIS A 89 3.06 15.17 -4.05
N ALA A 90 4.05 15.44 -4.90
CA ALA A 90 4.74 14.44 -5.71
C ALA A 90 5.56 13.46 -4.86
N LEU A 91 6.26 13.94 -3.82
CA LEU A 91 6.98 13.09 -2.87
C LEU A 91 6.02 12.10 -2.18
N VAL A 92 4.90 12.61 -1.67
CA VAL A 92 3.90 11.82 -0.95
C VAL A 92 3.23 10.80 -1.88
N SER A 93 2.76 11.22 -3.06
CA SER A 93 2.07 10.32 -3.99
C SER A 93 2.99 9.20 -4.48
N THR A 94 4.23 9.52 -4.86
CA THR A 94 5.22 8.51 -5.26
C THR A 94 5.52 7.54 -4.12
N ALA A 95 5.74 8.04 -2.90
CA ALA A 95 6.07 7.18 -1.76
C ALA A 95 4.92 6.24 -1.37
N ILE A 96 3.68 6.73 -1.37
CA ILE A 96 2.49 5.90 -1.09
C ILE A 96 2.30 4.85 -2.20
N ALA A 97 2.43 5.23 -3.47
CA ALA A 97 2.30 4.30 -4.58
C ALA A 97 3.33 3.16 -4.49
N GLU A 98 4.59 3.48 -4.17
CA GLU A 98 5.63 2.47 -4.01
C GLU A 98 5.42 1.59 -2.76
N ALA A 99 5.06 2.18 -1.63
CA ALA A 99 4.84 1.44 -0.39
C ALA A 99 3.66 0.46 -0.46
N THR A 100 2.61 0.82 -1.23
CA THR A 100 1.40 0.00 -1.42
C THR A 100 1.54 -0.99 -2.58
N GLN A 101 2.48 -0.78 -3.51
CA GLN A 101 2.72 -1.65 -4.65
C GLN A 101 4.17 -2.11 -4.68
N GLN A 102 4.63 -2.77 -3.61
CA GLN A 102 6.05 -3.14 -3.43
C GLN A 102 6.60 -4.04 -4.55
N SER A 103 5.74 -4.83 -5.21
CA SER A 103 6.11 -5.67 -6.36
C SER A 103 6.20 -4.92 -7.69
N GLY A 104 6.02 -3.60 -7.68
CA GLY A 104 6.02 -2.76 -8.87
C GLY A 104 4.64 -2.23 -9.22
N GLN A 105 4.61 -1.24 -10.11
CA GLN A 105 3.39 -0.65 -10.64
C GLN A 105 2.62 -1.64 -11.51
N ILE A 106 1.30 -1.54 -11.54
CA ILE A 106 0.50 -2.27 -12.52
C ILE A 106 0.87 -1.79 -13.92
N CYS A 107 1.29 -2.73 -14.79
CA CYS A 107 1.64 -2.40 -16.16
C CYS A 107 0.43 -1.81 -16.92
N PRO A 108 0.52 -0.58 -17.45
CA PRO A 108 -0.61 0.07 -18.14
C PRO A 108 -0.89 -0.53 -19.51
N GLU A 109 0.08 -1.19 -20.15
CA GLU A 109 -0.12 -1.80 -21.47
C GLU A 109 -0.89 -3.11 -21.41
N CYS A 110 -0.60 -3.95 -20.41
CA CYS A 110 -1.26 -5.25 -20.25
C CYS A 110 -2.30 -5.27 -19.11
N ASN A 111 -2.54 -4.12 -18.46
CA ASN A 111 -3.41 -3.98 -17.29
C ASN A 111 -3.15 -5.03 -16.21
N GLY A 112 -1.88 -5.33 -15.95
CA GLY A 112 -1.48 -6.31 -14.94
C GLY A 112 -1.59 -7.77 -15.33
N SER A 113 -2.00 -8.10 -16.56
CA SER A 113 -2.14 -9.50 -17.00
C SER A 113 -0.81 -10.18 -17.36
N GLY A 114 0.25 -9.39 -17.56
CA GLY A 114 1.58 -9.84 -18.02
C GLY A 114 1.61 -10.36 -19.46
N LYS A 115 0.49 -10.29 -20.19
CA LYS A 115 0.34 -10.87 -21.52
C LYS A 115 -0.48 -9.95 -22.42
N TYR A 116 -0.27 -10.04 -23.74
CA TYR A 116 -1.10 -9.36 -24.73
C TYR A 116 -1.53 -10.32 -25.84
N ILE A 117 -2.58 -9.95 -26.57
CA ILE A 117 -3.07 -10.71 -27.73
C ILE A 117 -2.51 -10.06 -28.99
N ALA A 118 -1.66 -10.78 -29.71
CA ALA A 118 -1.12 -10.32 -30.98
C ALA A 118 -2.18 -10.36 -32.10
N LYS A 119 -1.91 -9.70 -33.24
CA LYS A 119 -2.86 -9.66 -34.39
C LYS A 119 -3.32 -11.04 -34.87
N ASN A 120 -2.45 -12.05 -34.76
CA ASN A 120 -2.75 -13.44 -35.08
C ASN A 120 -3.48 -14.20 -33.95
N ARG A 121 -4.03 -13.49 -32.96
CA ARG A 121 -4.69 -14.02 -31.75
C ARG A 121 -3.79 -14.87 -30.84
N ALA A 122 -2.49 -14.91 -31.07
CA ALA A 122 -1.57 -15.60 -30.16
C ALA A 122 -1.36 -14.79 -28.88
N ARG A 123 -1.36 -15.48 -27.74
CA ARG A 123 -1.04 -14.88 -26.44
C ARG A 123 0.48 -14.77 -26.28
N ARG A 124 0.98 -13.56 -26.08
CA ARG A 124 2.42 -13.26 -25.95
C ARG A 124 2.71 -12.59 -24.61
N THR A 125 3.94 -12.70 -24.14
CA THR A 125 4.40 -12.01 -22.93
C THR A 125 4.45 -10.51 -23.19
N CYS A 126 4.00 -9.70 -22.25
CA CYS A 126 4.11 -8.25 -22.35
C CYS A 126 5.59 -7.84 -22.33
N PRO A 127 6.08 -7.05 -23.30
CA PRO A 127 7.49 -6.64 -23.35
C PRO A 127 7.86 -5.59 -22.29
N CYS A 128 6.86 -4.91 -21.72
CA CYS A 128 7.07 -3.74 -20.86
C CYS A 128 7.09 -4.06 -19.35
N CYS A 129 6.79 -5.31 -18.97
CA CYS A 129 6.66 -5.67 -17.56
C CYS A 129 7.08 -7.12 -17.31
N ASP A 130 7.34 -7.44 -16.05
CA ASP A 130 7.50 -8.82 -15.60
C ASP A 130 6.24 -9.25 -14.84
N GLY A 131 5.57 -10.29 -15.33
CA GLY A 131 4.36 -10.81 -14.68
C GLY A 131 3.21 -9.80 -14.51
N GLY A 132 3.15 -8.73 -15.30
CA GLY A 132 2.14 -7.67 -15.17
C GLY A 132 2.53 -6.53 -14.24
N ARG A 133 3.78 -6.49 -13.77
CA ARG A 133 4.30 -5.46 -12.88
C ARG A 133 5.55 -4.80 -13.46
N ILE A 134 5.64 -3.48 -13.31
CA ILE A 134 6.81 -2.69 -13.67
C ILE A 134 7.54 -2.35 -12.37
N SER A 135 8.74 -2.88 -12.21
CA SER A 135 9.54 -2.70 -10.99
C SER A 135 9.81 -1.23 -10.68
N TRP A 136 9.89 -0.92 -9.40
CA TRP A 136 10.33 0.40 -8.93
C TRP A 136 11.84 0.54 -9.12
N THR A 137 12.22 1.45 -10.02
CA THR A 137 13.59 1.87 -10.32
C THR A 137 13.65 3.39 -10.19
N GLN A 138 14.84 3.98 -10.33
CA GLN A 138 14.98 5.43 -10.30
C GLN A 138 14.16 6.10 -11.42
N GLU A 139 14.11 5.48 -12.60
CA GLU A 139 13.37 5.96 -13.77
C GLU A 139 11.85 5.84 -13.59
N THR A 140 11.36 4.73 -13.04
CA THR A 140 9.91 4.56 -12.83
C THR A 140 9.39 5.42 -11.67
N ARG A 141 10.19 5.63 -10.63
CA ARG A 141 9.91 6.64 -9.59
C ARG A 141 9.88 8.04 -10.18
N PHE A 142 10.85 8.40 -11.02
CA PHE A 142 10.89 9.68 -11.71
C PHE A 142 9.66 9.90 -12.58
N ALA A 143 9.31 8.91 -13.42
CA ALA A 143 8.15 8.97 -14.29
C ALA A 143 6.85 9.19 -13.49
N PHE A 144 6.68 8.47 -12.38
CA PHE A 144 5.51 8.64 -11.51
C PHE A 144 5.50 10.00 -10.82
N PHE A 145 6.64 10.44 -10.28
CA PHE A 145 6.80 11.76 -9.64
C PHE A 145 6.41 12.90 -10.60
N CYS A 146 6.83 12.79 -11.86
CA CYS A 146 6.55 13.79 -12.89
C CYS A 146 5.08 13.89 -13.31
N GLN A 147 4.23 12.93 -12.94
CA GLN A 147 2.78 13.07 -13.13
C GLN A 147 2.20 14.22 -12.28
N THR A 148 2.83 14.52 -11.14
CA THR A 148 2.42 15.61 -10.24
C THR A 148 3.27 16.86 -10.41
N LEU A 149 4.59 16.70 -10.58
CA LEU A 149 5.51 17.82 -10.74
C LEU A 149 6.48 17.55 -11.90
N PRO A 150 6.24 18.14 -13.08
CA PRO A 150 7.16 18.02 -14.22
C PRO A 150 8.51 18.66 -13.89
N VAL A 151 9.57 17.85 -13.83
CA VAL A 151 10.95 18.30 -13.60
C VAL A 151 11.92 17.47 -14.42
N THR A 152 13.15 17.97 -14.59
CA THR A 152 14.22 17.18 -15.17
C THR A 152 14.65 16.04 -14.25
N PHE A 153 15.18 14.96 -14.82
CA PHE A 153 15.71 13.83 -14.06
C PHE A 153 16.82 14.25 -13.08
N SER A 154 17.70 15.17 -13.51
CA SER A 154 18.75 15.73 -12.65
C SER A 154 18.21 16.45 -11.42
N ARG A 155 17.07 17.13 -11.55
CA ARG A 155 16.39 17.76 -10.42
C ARG A 155 15.73 16.73 -9.52
N PHE A 156 15.10 15.69 -10.10
CA PHE A 156 14.51 14.59 -9.33
C PHE A 156 15.51 13.85 -8.46
N LYS A 157 16.76 13.65 -8.92
CA LYS A 157 17.82 13.04 -8.11
C LYS A 157 18.04 13.71 -6.75
N ARG A 158 17.71 15.00 -6.60
CA ARG A 158 17.75 15.67 -5.31
C ARG A 158 16.59 15.30 -4.39
N TYR A 159 15.40 15.03 -4.95
CA TYR A 159 14.21 14.59 -4.21
C TYR A 159 14.21 13.10 -3.89
N GLU A 160 14.88 12.29 -4.71
CA GLU A 160 14.89 10.83 -4.57
C GLU A 160 15.29 10.32 -3.16
N PRO A 161 16.33 10.87 -2.48
CA PRO A 161 16.63 10.45 -1.11
C PRO A 161 15.49 10.68 -0.12
N ILE A 162 14.66 11.70 -0.36
CA ILE A 162 13.47 11.98 0.47
C ILE A 162 12.37 10.97 0.15
N VAL A 163 12.14 10.65 -1.14
CA VAL A 163 11.22 9.57 -1.54
C VAL A 163 11.63 8.26 -0.87
N GLY A 164 12.90 7.88 -0.95
CA GLY A 164 13.40 6.65 -0.34
C GLY A 164 13.19 6.58 1.18
N LYS A 165 13.39 7.71 1.90
CA LYS A 165 13.10 7.79 3.33
C LYS A 165 11.61 7.62 3.64
N LEU A 166 10.74 8.28 2.86
CA LEU A 166 9.29 8.14 3.02
C LEU A 166 8.81 6.71 2.71
N VAL A 167 9.29 6.11 1.63
CA VAL A 167 8.98 4.71 1.28
C VAL A 167 9.42 3.79 2.40
N LYS A 168 10.66 3.92 2.89
CA LYS A 168 11.16 3.12 4.01
C LYS A 168 10.27 3.28 5.24
N TYR A 169 9.93 4.51 5.61
CA TYR A 169 9.03 4.78 6.74
C TYR A 169 7.68 4.07 6.59
N LEU A 170 7.04 4.20 5.43
CA LEU A 170 5.73 3.58 5.17
C LEU A 170 5.81 2.05 5.17
N VAL A 171 6.83 1.48 4.55
CA VAL A 171 7.07 0.03 4.52
C VAL A 171 7.34 -0.52 5.92
N ASP A 172 8.16 0.16 6.72
CA ASP A 172 8.45 -0.22 8.10
C ASP A 172 7.15 -0.21 8.95
N LYS A 173 6.29 0.81 8.79
CA LYS A 173 4.98 0.87 9.45
C LYS A 173 4.03 -0.24 9.00
N ARG A 174 3.98 -0.52 7.69
CA ARG A 174 3.18 -1.60 7.10
C ARG A 174 3.63 -2.97 7.64
N ASN A 175 4.93 -3.20 7.72
CA ASN A 175 5.50 -4.43 8.26
C ASN A 175 5.17 -4.58 9.75
N ALA A 176 5.28 -3.51 10.53
CA ALA A 176 4.85 -3.51 11.94
C ALA A 176 3.37 -3.90 12.08
N ALA A 177 2.46 -3.27 11.32
CA ALA A 177 1.03 -3.62 11.35
C ALA A 177 0.78 -5.08 10.96
N THR A 178 1.52 -5.59 9.96
CA THR A 178 1.43 -6.99 9.52
C THR A 178 1.88 -7.95 10.61
N LEU A 179 2.99 -7.66 11.29
CA LEU A 179 3.53 -8.49 12.36
C LEU A 179 2.58 -8.54 13.56
N VAL A 180 2.04 -7.38 13.95
CA VAL A 180 1.07 -7.30 15.06
C VAL A 180 -0.19 -8.10 14.75
N LEU A 181 -0.74 -7.96 13.53
CA LEU A 181 -1.89 -8.75 13.09
C LEU A 181 -1.61 -10.25 13.12
N GLN A 182 -0.46 -10.68 12.61
CA GLN A 182 -0.07 -12.09 12.61
C GLN A 182 0.16 -12.62 14.03
N GLY A 183 0.79 -11.83 14.90
CA GLY A 183 1.03 -12.18 16.30
C GLY A 183 -0.28 -12.40 17.05
N ARG A 184 -1.21 -11.44 16.93
CA ARG A 184 -2.52 -11.54 17.60
C ARG A 184 -3.35 -12.70 17.04
N TRP A 185 -3.34 -12.90 15.73
CA TRP A 185 -4.01 -14.05 15.11
C TRP A 185 -3.52 -15.39 15.66
N LYS A 186 -2.20 -15.56 15.80
CA LYS A 186 -1.62 -16.80 16.33
C LYS A 186 -1.98 -17.04 17.79
N GLN A 187 -2.04 -15.98 18.61
CA GLN A 187 -2.46 -16.08 20.01
C GLN A 187 -3.90 -16.57 20.14
N GLU A 188 -4.81 -15.96 19.38
CA GLU A 188 -6.24 -16.33 19.40
C GLU A 188 -6.46 -17.74 18.83
N GLU A 189 -5.69 -18.15 17.81
CA GLU A 189 -5.75 -19.51 17.27
C GLU A 189 -5.22 -20.57 18.25
N ALA A 190 -4.26 -20.21 19.12
CA ALA A 190 -3.76 -21.10 20.16
C ALA A 190 -4.79 -21.27 21.28
N VAL A 191 -5.36 -20.17 21.78
CA VAL A 191 -6.43 -20.20 22.80
C VAL A 191 -7.63 -21.01 22.31
N ALA A 192 -8.04 -20.85 21.05
CA ALA A 192 -9.16 -21.59 20.47
C ALA A 192 -8.88 -23.09 20.25
N LYS A 193 -7.62 -23.54 20.27
CA LYS A 193 -7.25 -24.97 20.20
C LYS A 193 -7.14 -25.63 21.57
N GLU A 194 -6.99 -24.85 22.62
CA GLU A 194 -6.91 -25.31 24.01
C GLU A 194 -8.31 -25.43 24.67
N LEU A 195 -9.34 -24.84 24.06
CA LEU A 195 -10.77 -24.96 24.41
C LEU A 195 -11.44 -26.12 23.65
#